data_AF-K2DCX6-F1
#
_entry.id   AF-K2DCX6-F1
#
_cell.length_a   1.000
_cell.length_b   1.000
_cell.length_c   1.000
_cell.angle_alpha   90.00
_cell.angle_beta   90.00
_cell.angle_gamma   90.00
#
_symmetry.space_group_name_H-M   'P 1'
#
loop_
_entity.id
_entity.type
_entity.pdbx_description
1 polymer ?
#
loop_
_entity_poly.entity_id
_entity_poly.type
_entity_poly.pdbx_seq_one_letter_code
_entity_poly.pdbx_strand_id
1 'polypeptide(L)'
;MNVSADDIAVEDGSMPARVIYEPQRIKTPPAQIVQYARNFWDEADEQISKRNINISGTKTFEMKKADVSGDIGHFSSENYDSIPGFKLDQSLHLEVSGNITDSATVHAVLDDKDDEDRRFTVNIDGPVWKFVMGDFPLALDDTEFALFRKEVRGIMAAGAFHDRFKSIFLFSQSKGQARREQFRGAGQQQEFRMAASPIVQNSEKVTIDGVAISRGTDYFIDYEDGIVKFLPHMLPIEMTRWIVVEYEVSDKSMAFSRNLFGTRQVYQYNETSHLGITWLQEVDSSTPKSGADASGTATPMQHDIIEMDTKWQLTPSVSMNAETAISRVDPNRNSEETAQDRGITGHATRFGLTGRTLRSESELTYRRIDNKFKVVGREGGVLELGERGLV
;
A
#
# COMPACT_ATOMS: atom_id res chain seq x y z
N MET A 1 30.76 -45.79 2.08
CA MET A 1 29.61 -45.29 2.86
C MET A 1 30.15 -44.42 3.97
N ASN A 2 29.93 -43.12 3.88
CA ASN A 2 29.72 -42.19 5.00
C ASN A 2 29.49 -40.81 4.38
N VAL A 3 28.24 -40.36 4.46
CA VAL A 3 27.82 -39.00 4.09
C VAL A 3 27.99 -38.15 5.35
N SER A 4 28.65 -37.01 5.20
CA SER A 4 28.90 -36.04 6.26
C SER A 4 27.65 -35.19 6.51
N ALA A 5 27.38 -34.88 7.78
CA ALA A 5 26.32 -33.97 8.19
C ALA A 5 26.81 -32.53 8.02
N ASP A 6 26.52 -31.92 6.87
CA ASP A 6 26.54 -30.45 6.68
C ASP A 6 25.69 -29.96 5.47
N ASP A 7 24.95 -30.83 4.78
CA ASP A 7 24.05 -30.42 3.69
C ASP A 7 22.61 -30.22 4.17
N ILE A 8 22.32 -29.13 4.89
CA ILE A 8 20.98 -28.52 4.88
C ILE A 8 21.14 -26.99 4.98
N ALA A 9 21.18 -26.34 3.83
CA ALA A 9 21.04 -24.90 3.71
C ALA A 9 19.66 -24.48 4.22
N VAL A 10 19.62 -23.68 5.27
CA VAL A 10 18.45 -22.89 5.66
C VAL A 10 18.54 -21.60 4.86
N GLU A 11 17.80 -21.51 3.75
CA GLU A 11 17.56 -20.24 3.06
C GLU A 11 16.75 -19.34 3.99
N ASP A 12 17.38 -18.26 4.41
CA ASP A 12 16.78 -17.11 5.07
C ASP A 12 15.74 -16.48 4.12
N GLY A 13 14.46 -16.66 4.46
CA GLY A 13 13.30 -16.12 3.74
C GLY A 13 13.12 -14.62 3.89
N SER A 14 14.19 -13.84 3.66
CA SER A 14 14.12 -12.39 3.57
C SER A 14 13.77 -11.99 2.14
N MET A 15 12.59 -11.40 1.95
CA MET A 15 12.20 -10.78 0.69
C MET A 15 13.21 -9.68 0.30
N PRO A 16 13.84 -9.73 -0.89
CA PRO A 16 14.49 -8.56 -1.45
C PRO A 16 13.55 -7.94 -2.48
N ALA A 17 12.78 -6.93 -2.07
CA ALA A 17 12.16 -6.03 -3.04
C ALA A 17 12.09 -4.59 -2.51
N ARG A 18 13.24 -4.06 -2.09
CA ARG A 18 13.52 -2.64 -2.35
C ARG A 18 14.28 -2.58 -3.67
N VAL A 19 13.56 -2.58 -4.78
CA VAL A 19 14.15 -2.23 -6.08
C VAL A 19 13.91 -0.75 -6.32
N ILE A 20 14.65 0.09 -5.59
CA ILE A 20 14.88 1.46 -6.03
C ILE A 20 15.93 1.36 -7.13
N TYR A 21 15.50 1.20 -8.37
CA TYR A 21 16.37 1.43 -9.51
C TYR A 21 16.18 2.89 -9.93
N GLU A 22 17.17 3.73 -9.66
CA GLU A 22 17.20 5.07 -10.24
C GLU A 22 17.24 4.93 -11.77
N PRO A 23 16.26 5.48 -12.50
CA PRO A 23 16.31 5.42 -13.96
C PRO A 23 17.56 6.16 -14.42
N GLN A 24 18.42 5.47 -15.18
CA GLN A 24 19.63 6.08 -15.71
C GLN A 24 19.28 7.21 -16.69
N ARG A 25 19.93 8.36 -16.54
CA ARG A 25 19.75 9.51 -17.44
C ARG A 25 20.20 9.16 -18.86
N ILE A 26 19.27 9.06 -19.80
CA ILE A 26 19.57 8.97 -21.23
C ILE A 26 19.09 10.25 -21.91
N LYS A 27 20.00 10.92 -22.62
CA LYS A 27 19.75 12.12 -23.43
C LYS A 27 18.93 11.78 -24.67
N THR A 28 17.63 12.06 -24.67
CA THR A 28 16.81 11.84 -25.88
C THR A 28 15.89 13.03 -26.20
N PRO A 29 15.87 13.54 -27.45
CA PRO A 29 14.97 14.61 -27.88
C PRO A 29 13.47 14.21 -27.86
N PRO A 30 12.53 15.15 -27.60
CA PRO A 30 11.09 14.87 -27.42
C PRO A 30 10.39 14.14 -28.57
N ALA A 31 10.90 14.26 -29.80
CA ALA A 31 10.32 13.62 -30.98
C ALA A 31 10.46 12.08 -30.99
N GLN A 32 11.29 11.51 -30.11
CA GLN A 32 11.60 10.08 -30.12
C GLN A 32 10.72 9.24 -29.19
N ILE A 33 9.88 9.80 -28.30
CA ILE A 33 9.06 8.98 -27.38
C ILE A 33 7.95 8.23 -28.13
N VAL A 34 7.26 8.92 -29.05
CA VAL A 34 6.22 8.28 -29.89
C VAL A 34 6.86 7.27 -30.84
N GLN A 35 8.06 7.57 -31.33
CA GLN A 35 8.83 6.67 -32.17
C GLN A 35 9.36 5.47 -31.37
N TYR A 36 9.76 5.65 -30.11
CA TYR A 36 10.17 4.58 -29.21
C TYR A 36 9.00 3.67 -28.82
N ALA A 37 7.81 4.25 -28.54
CA ALA A 37 6.61 3.47 -28.29
C ALA A 37 6.20 2.65 -29.54
N ARG A 38 6.25 3.24 -30.74
CA ARG A 38 6.00 2.50 -32.00
C ARG A 38 7.06 1.44 -32.25
N ASN A 39 8.33 1.79 -32.15
CA ASN A 39 9.46 0.87 -32.33
C ASN A 39 9.43 -0.26 -31.29
N PHE A 40 8.97 -0.03 -30.06
CA PHE A 40 8.79 -1.09 -29.06
C PHE A 40 7.76 -2.13 -29.52
N TRP A 41 6.64 -1.69 -30.09
CA TRP A 41 5.63 -2.60 -30.64
C TRP A 41 6.11 -3.28 -31.94
N ASP A 42 6.82 -2.56 -32.81
CA ASP A 42 7.37 -3.09 -34.06
C ASP A 42 8.55 -4.07 -33.80
N GLU A 43 9.45 -3.78 -32.85
CA GLU A 43 10.54 -4.65 -32.41
C GLU A 43 10.04 -5.89 -31.66
N ALA A 44 8.93 -5.77 -30.91
CA ALA A 44 8.31 -6.91 -30.23
C ALA A 44 7.83 -7.98 -31.23
N ASP A 45 7.41 -7.58 -32.44
CA ASP A 45 6.93 -8.49 -33.49
C ASP A 45 8.08 -9.16 -34.28
N GLU A 46 9.22 -8.49 -34.48
CA GLU A 46 10.38 -9.06 -35.19
C GLU A 46 11.24 -10.02 -34.33
N GLN A 47 11.16 -9.94 -32.98
CA GLN A 47 12.05 -10.69 -32.06
C GLN A 47 11.40 -11.86 -31.30
N ILE A 48 10.47 -12.58 -31.93
CA ILE A 48 9.83 -13.77 -31.32
C ILE A 48 10.86 -14.84 -30.89
N SER A 49 12.04 -14.91 -31.53
CA SER A 49 13.05 -15.94 -31.31
C SER A 49 13.89 -15.82 -30.01
N LYS A 50 13.82 -14.70 -29.27
CA LYS A 50 14.68 -14.44 -28.09
C LYS A 50 13.94 -14.20 -26.77
N ARG A 51 12.61 -14.34 -26.75
CA ARG A 51 11.80 -14.24 -25.52
C ARG A 51 12.13 -15.42 -24.60
N ASN A 52 12.61 -15.15 -23.38
CA ASN A 52 12.87 -16.17 -22.36
C ASN A 52 11.87 -16.03 -21.21
N ILE A 53 10.61 -16.34 -21.48
CA ILE A 53 9.56 -16.29 -20.46
C ILE A 53 9.52 -17.63 -19.74
N ASN A 54 9.77 -17.61 -18.43
CA ASN A 54 9.55 -18.72 -17.52
C ASN A 54 8.14 -18.60 -16.92
N ILE A 55 7.46 -19.73 -16.83
CA ILE A 55 6.14 -19.85 -16.21
C ILE A 55 6.23 -21.01 -15.22
N SER A 56 6.01 -20.72 -13.95
CA SER A 56 6.05 -21.70 -12.87
C SER A 56 4.85 -21.50 -11.94
N GLY A 57 4.38 -22.55 -11.31
CA GLY A 57 3.24 -22.44 -10.41
C GLY A 57 2.79 -23.78 -9.85
N THR A 58 1.85 -23.70 -8.91
CA THR A 58 1.21 -24.86 -8.29
C THR A 58 -0.29 -24.65 -8.31
N LYS A 59 -1.03 -25.67 -8.75
CA LYS A 59 -2.48 -25.77 -8.55
C LYS A 59 -2.72 -26.91 -7.56
N THR A 60 -3.34 -26.60 -6.43
CA THR A 60 -3.71 -27.58 -5.41
C THR A 60 -5.21 -27.78 -5.42
N PHE A 61 -5.62 -29.04 -5.28
CA PHE A 61 -7.00 -29.44 -5.08
C PHE A 61 -7.04 -30.27 -3.80
N GLU A 62 -7.79 -29.82 -2.81
CA GLU A 62 -8.01 -30.56 -1.58
C GLU A 62 -9.47 -31.02 -1.53
N MET A 63 -9.65 -32.33 -1.48
CA MET A 63 -10.97 -32.96 -1.42
C MET A 63 -11.18 -33.54 -0.02
N LYS A 64 -12.12 -32.96 0.74
CA LYS A 64 -12.52 -33.47 2.05
C LYS A 64 -13.91 -34.10 1.93
N LYS A 65 -14.07 -35.34 2.43
CA LYS A 65 -15.36 -36.00 2.57
C LYS A 65 -15.53 -36.47 4.01
N ALA A 66 -16.55 -35.96 4.71
CA ALA A 66 -16.87 -36.36 6.07
C ALA A 66 -18.28 -36.96 6.11
N ASP A 67 -18.38 -38.26 6.39
CA ASP A 67 -19.65 -38.94 6.63
C ASP A 67 -19.89 -39.00 8.16
N VAL A 68 -20.86 -38.24 8.67
CA VAL A 68 -21.13 -38.10 10.11
C VAL A 68 -22.44 -38.79 10.48
N SER A 69 -22.42 -39.64 11.51
CA SER A 69 -23.60 -40.29 12.07
C SER A 69 -23.72 -39.98 13.57
N GLY A 70 -24.90 -39.57 14.03
CA GLY A 70 -25.15 -39.19 15.44
C GLY A 70 -25.46 -37.70 15.58
N ASP A 71 -24.95 -37.07 16.64
CA ASP A 71 -25.15 -35.63 16.90
C ASP A 71 -24.19 -34.78 16.04
N ILE A 72 -24.74 -34.27 14.94
CA ILE A 72 -24.02 -33.40 13.98
C ILE A 72 -23.61 -32.08 14.64
N GLY A 73 -24.42 -31.57 15.59
CA GLY A 73 -24.12 -30.33 16.30
C GLY A 73 -22.86 -30.48 17.15
N HIS A 74 -22.77 -31.55 17.93
CA HIS A 74 -21.58 -31.84 18.73
C HIS A 74 -20.34 -32.04 17.85
N PHE A 75 -20.45 -32.83 16.78
CA PHE A 75 -19.35 -33.03 15.82
C PHE A 75 -18.84 -31.71 15.22
N SER A 76 -19.75 -30.84 14.77
CA SER A 76 -19.41 -29.54 14.18
C SER A 76 -18.76 -28.57 15.17
N SER A 77 -19.08 -28.70 16.47
CA SER A 77 -18.48 -27.87 17.52
C SER A 77 -17.07 -28.31 17.93
N GLU A 78 -16.73 -29.58 17.73
CA GLU A 78 -15.38 -30.09 18.02
C GLU A 78 -14.48 -30.09 16.77
N ASN A 79 -15.06 -30.09 15.58
CA ASN A 79 -14.35 -30.23 14.31
C ASN A 79 -14.71 -29.09 13.35
N TYR A 80 -14.33 -27.86 13.72
CA TYR A 80 -14.63 -26.64 12.96
C TYR A 80 -14.16 -26.67 11.49
N ASP A 81 -13.11 -27.44 11.16
CA ASP A 81 -12.59 -27.57 9.78
C ASP A 81 -13.19 -28.76 9.00
N SER A 82 -14.08 -29.54 9.61
CA SER A 82 -14.73 -30.70 8.98
C SER A 82 -16.23 -30.48 8.90
N ILE A 83 -16.69 -29.99 7.74
CA ILE A 83 -18.12 -29.88 7.44
C ILE A 83 -18.62 -31.26 6.98
N PRO A 84 -19.71 -31.81 7.56
CA PRO A 84 -20.33 -33.03 7.05
C PRO A 84 -20.68 -32.88 5.56
N GLY A 85 -20.35 -33.90 4.77
CA GLY A 85 -20.53 -33.88 3.31
C GLY A 85 -19.21 -33.76 2.55
N PHE A 86 -19.29 -33.18 1.36
CA PHE A 86 -18.17 -33.03 0.42
C PHE A 86 -17.74 -31.57 0.34
N LYS A 87 -16.45 -31.31 0.48
CA LYS A 87 -15.81 -30.01 0.30
C LYS A 87 -14.66 -30.15 -0.69
N LEU A 88 -14.55 -29.19 -1.62
CA LEU A 88 -13.45 -29.07 -2.57
C LEU A 88 -12.83 -27.69 -2.36
N ASP A 89 -11.63 -27.66 -1.81
CA ASP A 89 -10.83 -26.44 -1.66
C ASP A 89 -9.82 -26.38 -2.81
N GLN A 90 -9.66 -25.21 -3.42
CA GLN A 90 -8.74 -24.98 -4.52
C GLN A 90 -7.81 -23.82 -4.22
N SER A 91 -6.55 -23.97 -4.63
CA SER A 91 -5.61 -22.85 -4.67
C SER A 91 -4.77 -22.90 -5.93
N LEU A 92 -4.46 -21.72 -6.48
CA LEU A 92 -3.58 -21.53 -7.62
C LEU A 92 -2.56 -20.46 -7.26
N HIS A 93 -1.29 -20.82 -7.34
CA HIS A 93 -0.19 -19.89 -7.35
C HIS A 93 0.52 -19.99 -8.69
N LEU A 94 0.62 -18.87 -9.41
CA LEU A 94 1.27 -18.81 -10.72
C LEU A 94 2.23 -17.61 -10.75
N GLU A 95 3.44 -17.86 -11.22
CA GLU A 95 4.48 -16.86 -11.44
C GLU A 95 4.94 -16.93 -12.90
N VAL A 96 5.04 -15.76 -13.52
CA VAL A 96 5.55 -15.59 -14.88
C VAL A 96 6.67 -14.56 -14.84
N SER A 97 7.87 -14.94 -15.24
CA SER A 97 9.02 -14.02 -15.21
C SER A 97 9.92 -14.21 -16.42
N GLY A 98 10.53 -13.14 -16.93
CA GLY A 98 11.46 -13.24 -18.05
C GLY A 98 11.64 -11.94 -18.83
N ASN A 99 12.44 -12.00 -19.90
CA ASN A 99 12.65 -10.86 -20.78
C ASN A 99 11.58 -10.84 -21.89
N ILE A 100 10.86 -9.72 -22.00
CA ILE A 100 9.95 -9.43 -23.12
C ILE A 100 10.79 -9.00 -24.34
N THR A 101 11.81 -8.18 -24.11
CA THR A 101 12.80 -7.69 -25.09
C THR A 101 14.20 -7.70 -24.46
N ASP A 102 15.24 -7.34 -25.20
CA ASP A 102 16.63 -7.24 -24.66
C ASP A 102 16.77 -6.24 -23.49
N SER A 103 15.82 -5.32 -23.31
CA SER A 103 15.88 -4.26 -22.29
C SER A 103 14.62 -4.14 -21.42
N ALA A 104 13.65 -5.04 -21.62
CA ALA A 104 12.40 -5.04 -20.87
C ALA A 104 12.11 -6.41 -20.27
N THR A 105 11.80 -6.44 -18.98
CA THR A 105 11.48 -7.66 -18.23
C THR A 105 10.06 -7.62 -17.71
N VAL A 106 9.44 -8.79 -17.59
CA VAL A 106 8.14 -8.98 -16.95
C VAL A 106 8.29 -9.83 -15.71
N HIS A 107 7.52 -9.50 -14.68
CA HIS A 107 7.28 -10.32 -13.50
C HIS A 107 5.80 -10.24 -13.16
N ALA A 108 5.08 -11.35 -13.25
CA ALA A 108 3.67 -11.43 -12.93
C ALA A 108 3.41 -12.55 -11.93
N VAL A 109 2.52 -12.28 -10.98
CA VAL A 109 2.09 -13.22 -9.95
C VAL A 109 0.57 -13.24 -9.93
N LEU A 110 -0.01 -14.43 -9.84
CA LEU A 110 -1.42 -14.68 -9.58
C LEU A 110 -1.51 -15.61 -8.37
N ASP A 111 -2.18 -15.15 -7.33
CA ASP A 111 -2.53 -15.94 -6.16
C ASP A 111 -4.07 -15.96 -6.04
N ASP A 112 -4.64 -17.15 -6.12
CA ASP A 112 -6.07 -17.40 -6.09
C ASP A 112 -6.33 -18.56 -5.13
N LYS A 113 -6.79 -18.24 -3.91
CA LYS A 113 -7.16 -19.20 -2.87
C LYS A 113 -8.61 -18.96 -2.47
N ASP A 114 -9.35 -20.03 -2.18
CA ASP A 114 -10.78 -19.93 -1.83
C ASP A 114 -11.06 -19.11 -0.56
N ASP A 115 -10.08 -18.99 0.34
CA ASP A 115 -10.16 -18.30 1.62
C ASP A 115 -9.55 -16.88 1.60
N GLU A 116 -8.92 -16.46 0.51
CA GLU A 116 -8.27 -15.16 0.38
C GLU A 116 -8.81 -14.35 -0.83
N ASP A 117 -8.73 -13.02 -0.76
CA ASP A 117 -9.07 -12.18 -1.90
C ASP A 117 -8.06 -12.41 -3.03
N ARG A 118 -8.52 -12.95 -4.17
CA ARG A 118 -7.68 -13.17 -5.36
C ARG A 118 -6.81 -11.95 -5.67
N ARG A 119 -5.49 -12.17 -5.72
CA ARG A 119 -4.49 -11.15 -6.03
C ARG A 119 -3.82 -11.46 -7.35
N PHE A 120 -3.62 -10.43 -8.17
CA PHE A 120 -2.73 -10.56 -9.32
C PHE A 120 -1.91 -9.29 -9.48
N THR A 121 -0.65 -9.42 -9.86
CA THR A 121 0.24 -8.28 -10.10
C THR A 121 1.03 -8.57 -11.37
N VAL A 122 1.22 -7.56 -12.21
CA VAL A 122 2.06 -7.61 -13.39
C VAL A 122 2.97 -6.39 -13.36
N ASN A 123 4.26 -6.64 -13.19
CA ASN A 123 5.33 -5.65 -13.27
C ASN A 123 6.02 -5.79 -14.62
N ILE A 124 6.17 -4.68 -15.33
CA ILE A 124 6.96 -4.58 -16.56
C ILE A 124 8.01 -3.51 -16.31
N ASP A 125 9.26 -3.93 -16.21
CA ASP A 125 10.41 -3.04 -16.10
C ASP A 125 10.99 -2.82 -17.49
N GLY A 126 10.69 -1.68 -18.10
CA GLY A 126 11.37 -1.20 -19.30
C GLY A 126 12.58 -0.32 -18.96
N PRO A 127 13.34 0.12 -19.96
CA PRO A 127 14.57 0.90 -19.74
C PRO A 127 14.29 2.33 -19.25
N VAL A 128 13.13 2.89 -19.57
CA VAL A 128 12.73 4.27 -19.20
C VAL A 128 11.46 4.29 -18.36
N TRP A 129 10.55 3.36 -18.62
CA TRP A 129 9.24 3.27 -18.00
C TRP A 129 9.06 1.94 -17.31
N LYS A 130 8.54 2.01 -16.10
CA LYS A 130 8.07 0.88 -15.32
C LYS A 130 6.55 0.92 -15.28
N PHE A 131 5.93 -0.22 -15.51
CA PHE A 131 4.49 -0.37 -15.44
C PHE A 131 4.14 -1.41 -14.40
N VAL A 132 3.14 -1.10 -13.57
CA VAL A 132 2.56 -2.04 -12.61
C VAL A 132 1.07 -2.11 -12.92
N MET A 133 0.53 -3.32 -13.01
CA MET A 133 -0.89 -3.57 -13.20
C MET A 133 -1.38 -4.61 -12.19
N GLY A 134 -2.62 -4.46 -11.73
CA GLY A 134 -3.23 -5.36 -10.75
C GLY A 134 -3.12 -4.80 -9.34
N ASP A 135 -2.95 -5.67 -8.36
CA ASP A 135 -2.84 -5.35 -6.94
C ASP A 135 -1.40 -4.94 -6.57
N PHE A 136 -1.21 -3.75 -6.00
CA PHE A 136 0.11 -3.30 -5.54
C PHE A 136 0.02 -2.31 -4.37
N PRO A 137 1.03 -2.27 -3.50
CA PRO A 137 1.18 -1.21 -2.51
C PRO A 137 1.51 0.11 -3.22
N LEU A 138 0.68 1.12 -3.01
CA LEU A 138 0.89 2.46 -3.50
C LEU A 138 1.48 3.34 -2.39
N ALA A 139 2.62 3.93 -2.68
CA ALA A 139 3.24 4.97 -1.87
C ALA A 139 3.96 5.96 -2.79
N LEU A 140 4.04 7.22 -2.36
CA LEU A 140 4.82 8.26 -3.03
C LEU A 140 6.00 8.63 -2.15
N ASP A 141 7.19 8.21 -2.55
CA ASP A 141 8.42 8.56 -1.86
C ASP A 141 8.68 10.07 -1.89
N ASP A 142 9.48 10.55 -0.94
CA ASP A 142 9.82 11.96 -0.69
C ASP A 142 8.66 12.88 -0.28
N THR A 143 7.41 12.45 -0.42
CA THR A 143 6.21 13.18 0.04
C THR A 143 5.70 12.63 1.36
N GLU A 144 5.26 13.50 2.24
CA GLU A 144 4.61 13.16 3.51
C GLU A 144 3.12 13.48 3.49
N PHE A 145 2.73 14.50 2.72
CA PHE A 145 1.40 15.06 2.73
C PHE A 145 0.53 14.60 1.57
N ALA A 146 1.11 14.05 0.50
CA ALA A 146 0.35 13.67 -0.69
C ALA A 146 -0.52 12.41 -0.48
N LEU A 147 0.11 11.29 -0.09
CA LEU A 147 -0.54 9.99 -0.05
C LEU A 147 -0.14 9.19 1.19
N PHE A 148 -1.13 8.64 1.88
CA PHE A 148 -0.90 7.61 2.88
C PHE A 148 -0.77 6.26 2.17
N ARG A 149 0.28 5.50 2.53
CA ARG A 149 0.54 4.19 1.94
C ARG A 149 -0.72 3.32 1.99
N LYS A 150 -1.11 2.74 0.86
CA LYS A 150 -2.29 1.88 0.77
C LYS A 150 -2.20 0.81 -0.32
N GLU A 151 -2.97 -0.26 -0.18
CA GLU A 151 -3.15 -1.26 -1.23
C GLU A 151 -4.20 -0.81 -2.25
N VAL A 152 -3.83 -0.87 -3.53
CA VAL A 152 -4.72 -0.50 -4.64
C VAL A 152 -4.73 -1.59 -5.69
N ARG A 153 -5.80 -1.63 -6.49
CA ARG A 153 -5.89 -2.40 -7.71
C ARG A 153 -5.99 -1.45 -8.91
N GLY A 154 -5.02 -1.47 -9.80
CA GLY A 154 -5.00 -0.50 -10.89
C GLY A 154 -3.83 -0.63 -11.84
N ILE A 155 -3.45 0.50 -12.43
CA ILE A 155 -2.31 0.66 -13.30
C ILE A 155 -1.49 1.85 -12.79
N MET A 156 -0.18 1.66 -12.66
CA MET A 156 0.78 2.72 -12.41
C MET A 156 1.86 2.70 -13.49
N ALA A 157 2.18 3.86 -14.03
CA ALA A 157 3.32 4.06 -14.93
C ALA A 157 4.28 5.06 -14.31
N ALA A 158 5.53 4.66 -14.09
CA ALA A 158 6.58 5.49 -13.52
C ALA A 158 7.80 5.49 -14.45
N GLY A 159 8.27 6.67 -14.84
CA GLY A 159 9.39 6.76 -15.77
C GLY A 159 9.86 8.18 -15.99
N ALA A 160 10.64 8.40 -17.04
CA ALA A 160 11.12 9.73 -17.41
C ALA A 160 10.69 10.11 -18.83
N PHE A 161 10.03 11.26 -19.00
CA PHE A 161 9.81 11.82 -20.34
C PHE A 161 11.04 12.57 -20.85
N HIS A 162 11.93 12.98 -19.96
CA HIS A 162 13.13 13.72 -20.30
C HIS A 162 14.19 13.50 -19.20
N ASP A 163 15.45 13.77 -19.49
CA ASP A 163 16.59 13.60 -18.56
C ASP A 163 16.42 14.29 -17.21
N ARG A 164 15.57 15.31 -17.18
CA ARG A 164 15.27 16.13 -16.00
C ARG A 164 13.85 15.98 -15.50
N PHE A 165 13.00 15.16 -16.11
CA PHE A 165 11.61 15.00 -15.69
C PHE A 165 11.30 13.54 -15.45
N LYS A 166 11.10 13.18 -14.18
CA LYS A 166 10.52 11.90 -13.76
C LYS A 166 9.03 12.10 -13.54
N SER A 167 8.23 11.14 -13.94
CA SER A 167 6.78 11.24 -13.95
C SER A 167 6.15 9.94 -13.48
N ILE A 168 5.10 10.07 -12.69
CA ILE A 168 4.22 8.97 -12.27
C ILE A 168 2.81 9.29 -12.77
N PHE A 169 2.13 8.28 -13.30
CA PHE A 169 0.70 8.29 -13.58
C PHE A 169 0.04 7.12 -12.88
N LEU A 170 -1.12 7.36 -12.32
CA LEU A 170 -1.86 6.40 -11.53
C LEU A 170 -3.34 6.44 -11.92
N PHE A 171 -3.88 5.26 -12.19
CA PHE A 171 -5.30 5.00 -12.27
C PHE A 171 -5.58 3.72 -11.50
N SER A 172 -6.33 3.81 -10.41
CA SER A 172 -6.52 2.67 -9.51
C SER A 172 -7.83 2.73 -8.76
N GLN A 173 -8.16 1.63 -8.11
CA GLN A 173 -9.24 1.52 -7.15
C GLN A 173 -8.65 1.11 -5.81
N SER A 174 -9.11 1.77 -4.75
CA SER A 174 -8.72 1.48 -3.37
C SER A 174 -9.24 0.10 -2.95
N LYS A 175 -8.41 -0.73 -2.31
CA LYS A 175 -8.85 -2.02 -1.75
C LYS A 175 -9.40 -1.89 -0.33
N GLY A 176 -9.14 -0.76 0.32
CA GLY A 176 -9.63 -0.48 1.66
C GLY A 176 -9.52 0.97 2.05
N GLN A 177 -9.85 1.27 3.30
CA GLN A 177 -9.70 2.59 3.90
C GLN A 177 -8.63 2.55 4.97
N ALA A 178 -7.59 3.38 4.85
CA ALA A 178 -6.54 3.41 5.86
C ALA A 178 -7.03 4.09 7.15
N ARG A 179 -6.76 3.44 8.27
CA ARG A 179 -7.07 3.84 9.63
C ARG A 179 -5.80 3.85 10.47
N ARG A 180 -5.79 4.74 11.45
CA ARG A 180 -4.73 4.84 12.46
C ARG A 180 -5.37 4.96 13.83
N GLU A 181 -5.17 3.92 14.63
CA GLU A 181 -5.69 3.83 15.98
C GLU A 181 -4.53 3.82 16.98
N GLN A 182 -4.77 4.40 18.15
CA GLN A 182 -3.83 4.43 19.25
C GLN A 182 -4.46 3.82 20.48
N PHE A 183 -3.75 2.88 21.10
CA PHE A 183 -4.10 2.25 22.35
C PHE A 183 -3.06 2.58 23.42
N ARG A 184 -3.49 2.65 24.67
CA ARG A 184 -2.58 2.61 25.81
C ARG A 184 -2.21 1.15 26.10
N GLY A 185 -0.97 0.92 26.55
CA GLY A 185 -0.61 -0.37 27.11
C GLY A 185 -1.54 -0.75 28.27
N ALA A 186 -1.81 -2.05 28.43
CA ALA A 186 -2.76 -2.57 29.42
C ALA A 186 -2.15 -3.71 30.24
N GLY A 187 -0.87 -3.59 30.57
CA GLY A 187 -0.13 -4.55 31.39
C GLY A 187 -0.07 -5.93 30.72
N GLN A 188 -0.81 -6.89 31.27
CA GLN A 188 -0.84 -8.29 30.81
C GLN A 188 -1.87 -8.56 29.70
N GLN A 189 -2.64 -7.56 29.27
CA GLN A 189 -3.58 -7.73 28.17
C GLN A 189 -2.85 -8.01 26.85
N GLN A 190 -3.23 -9.11 26.21
CA GLN A 190 -2.64 -9.54 24.94
C GLN A 190 -3.37 -8.99 23.72
N GLU A 191 -4.69 -8.82 23.82
CA GLU A 191 -5.55 -8.57 22.67
C GLU A 191 -6.05 -7.14 22.65
N PHE A 192 -5.90 -6.49 21.51
CA PHE A 192 -6.40 -5.14 21.24
C PHE A 192 -7.27 -5.20 20.00
N ARG A 193 -8.54 -4.83 20.15
CA ARG A 193 -9.53 -4.86 19.06
C ARG A 193 -9.61 -3.49 18.40
N MET A 194 -9.46 -3.48 17.09
CA MET A 194 -9.60 -2.30 16.26
C MET A 194 -11.07 -1.90 16.10
N ALA A 195 -11.34 -0.62 15.84
CA ALA A 195 -12.72 -0.13 15.72
C ALA A 195 -13.43 -0.58 14.43
N ALA A 196 -12.67 -1.06 13.44
CA ALA A 196 -13.24 -1.53 12.19
C ALA A 196 -12.54 -2.80 11.69
N SER A 197 -13.34 -3.69 11.12
CA SER A 197 -12.97 -4.94 10.48
C SER A 197 -13.98 -5.24 9.35
N PRO A 198 -13.70 -6.16 8.41
CA PRO A 198 -12.46 -6.92 8.25
C PRO A 198 -11.31 -6.05 7.73
N ILE A 199 -10.09 -6.44 8.03
CA ILE A 199 -8.84 -5.73 7.71
C ILE A 199 -8.25 -6.31 6.44
N VAL A 200 -7.73 -5.44 5.57
CA VAL A 200 -6.99 -5.87 4.38
C VAL A 200 -5.73 -6.59 4.84
N GLN A 201 -5.57 -7.84 4.41
CA GLN A 201 -4.45 -8.69 4.81
C GLN A 201 -3.10 -8.03 4.50
N ASN A 202 -2.17 -8.03 5.45
CA ASN A 202 -0.84 -7.40 5.37
C ASN A 202 -0.84 -5.87 5.27
N SER A 203 -1.97 -5.19 5.47
CA SER A 203 -2.01 -3.73 5.51
C SER A 203 -1.55 -3.15 6.85
N GLU A 204 -1.47 -3.97 7.88
CA GLU A 204 -1.20 -3.56 9.24
C GLU A 204 0.27 -3.22 9.48
N LYS A 205 0.47 -2.16 10.25
CA LYS A 205 1.76 -1.76 10.81
C LYS A 205 1.55 -1.39 12.26
N VAL A 206 2.14 -2.17 13.15
CA VAL A 206 2.08 -1.97 14.59
C VAL A 206 3.39 -1.34 15.07
N THR A 207 3.29 -0.29 15.87
CA THR A 207 4.44 0.32 16.54
C THR A 207 4.15 0.51 18.03
N ILE A 208 5.17 0.36 18.88
CA ILE A 208 5.12 0.69 20.31
C ILE A 208 6.09 1.84 20.55
N ASP A 209 5.58 2.98 21.01
CA ASP A 209 6.31 4.25 21.16
C ASP A 209 7.15 4.61 19.92
N GLY A 210 6.59 4.36 18.73
CA GLY A 210 7.22 4.65 17.44
C GLY A 210 8.19 3.59 16.94
N VAL A 211 8.48 2.53 17.72
CA VAL A 211 9.29 1.39 17.27
C VAL A 211 8.38 0.37 16.59
N ALA A 212 8.60 0.11 15.31
CA ALA A 212 7.86 -0.91 14.57
C ALA A 212 8.23 -2.32 15.05
N ILE A 213 7.21 -3.16 15.20
CA ILE A 213 7.33 -4.56 15.61
C ILE A 213 6.82 -5.49 14.51
N SER A 214 7.21 -6.76 14.54
CA SER A 214 7.02 -7.67 13.42
C SER A 214 5.91 -8.68 13.65
N ARG A 215 5.03 -8.85 12.64
CA ARG A 215 3.99 -9.90 12.66
C ARG A 215 4.64 -11.29 12.68
N GLY A 216 4.04 -12.22 13.40
CA GLY A 216 4.51 -13.61 13.55
C GLY A 216 5.65 -13.76 14.55
N THR A 217 6.42 -12.71 14.80
CA THR A 217 7.50 -12.70 15.81
C THR A 217 7.08 -12.00 17.09
N ASP A 218 6.39 -10.86 17.00
CA ASP A 218 6.01 -10.04 18.16
C ASP A 218 4.49 -10.04 18.42
N TYR A 219 3.69 -10.26 17.37
CA TYR A 219 2.23 -10.31 17.46
C TYR A 219 1.60 -11.17 16.35
N PHE A 220 0.36 -11.60 16.56
CA PHE A 220 -0.55 -12.12 15.54
C PHE A 220 -1.70 -11.16 15.30
N ILE A 221 -2.35 -11.26 14.15
CA ILE A 221 -3.54 -10.46 13.83
C ILE A 221 -4.64 -11.37 13.27
N ASP A 222 -5.85 -11.17 13.79
CA ASP A 222 -7.08 -11.69 13.18
C ASP A 222 -7.62 -10.60 12.25
N TYR A 223 -7.61 -10.88 10.95
CA TYR A 223 -8.05 -9.92 9.94
C TYR A 223 -9.57 -9.79 9.87
N GLU A 224 -10.32 -10.85 10.18
CA GLU A 224 -11.78 -10.82 10.09
C GLU A 224 -12.37 -10.06 11.27
N ASP A 225 -11.88 -10.34 12.48
CA ASP A 225 -12.36 -9.71 13.71
C ASP A 225 -11.61 -8.42 14.06
N GLY A 226 -10.53 -8.11 13.36
CA GLY A 226 -9.70 -6.94 13.61
C GLY A 226 -9.07 -6.96 15.00
N ILE A 227 -8.40 -8.05 15.38
CA ILE A 227 -7.76 -8.21 16.69
C ILE A 227 -6.25 -8.36 16.52
N VAL A 228 -5.48 -7.44 17.12
CA VAL A 228 -4.02 -7.62 17.29
C VAL A 228 -3.76 -8.32 18.61
N LYS A 229 -3.04 -9.44 18.57
CA LYS A 229 -2.66 -10.26 19.72
C LYS A 229 -1.15 -10.26 19.92
N PHE A 230 -0.67 -9.57 20.94
CA PHE A 230 0.74 -9.55 21.32
C PHE A 230 1.17 -10.89 21.93
N LEU A 231 2.37 -11.33 21.55
CA LEU A 231 2.95 -12.56 22.07
C LEU A 231 3.49 -12.38 23.50
N PRO A 232 3.56 -13.45 24.32
CA PRO A 232 3.90 -13.34 25.73
C PRO A 232 5.21 -12.62 26.07
N HIS A 233 6.23 -12.69 25.21
CA HIS A 233 7.52 -12.00 25.43
C HIS A 233 7.44 -10.48 25.28
N MET A 234 6.38 -9.96 24.66
CA MET A 234 6.13 -8.52 24.54
C MET A 234 5.44 -7.94 25.79
N LEU A 235 4.96 -8.80 26.70
CA LEU A 235 4.23 -8.39 27.89
C LEU A 235 5.16 -8.29 29.11
N PRO A 236 4.86 -7.39 30.07
CA PRO A 236 3.73 -6.45 30.06
C PRO A 236 3.97 -5.21 29.20
N ILE A 237 2.94 -4.73 28.52
CA ILE A 237 2.98 -3.40 27.88
C ILE A 237 2.41 -2.39 28.87
N GLU A 238 3.29 -1.60 29.49
CA GLU A 238 2.92 -0.62 30.51
C GLU A 238 1.93 0.44 29.99
N MET A 239 1.04 0.96 30.85
CA MET A 239 0.06 1.99 30.50
C MET A 239 0.67 3.32 30.08
N THR A 240 1.96 3.52 30.35
CA THR A 240 2.75 4.67 29.89
C THR A 240 3.05 4.60 28.39
N ARG A 241 3.03 3.41 27.79
CA ARG A 241 3.39 3.16 26.40
C ARG A 241 2.20 3.33 25.48
N TRP A 242 2.47 3.82 24.27
CA TRP A 242 1.50 3.96 23.20
C TRP A 242 1.70 2.88 22.15
N ILE A 243 0.64 2.12 21.91
CA ILE A 243 0.55 1.19 20.80
C ILE A 243 -0.17 1.93 19.67
N VAL A 244 0.47 2.02 18.50
CA VAL A 244 -0.12 2.62 17.31
C VAL A 244 -0.30 1.52 16.28
N VAL A 245 -1.54 1.34 15.80
CA VAL A 245 -1.86 0.41 14.72
C VAL A 245 -2.35 1.22 13.53
N GLU A 246 -1.60 1.15 12.44
CA GLU A 246 -2.00 1.65 11.12
C GLU A 246 -2.46 0.45 10.29
N TYR A 247 -3.65 0.47 9.71
CA TYR A 247 -4.22 -0.67 8.98
C TYR A 247 -5.25 -0.21 7.95
N GLU A 248 -5.65 -1.06 7.01
CA GLU A 248 -6.75 -0.79 6.08
C GLU A 248 -7.97 -1.63 6.37
N VAL A 249 -9.17 -1.04 6.32
CA VAL A 249 -10.44 -1.76 6.39
C VAL A 249 -10.87 -2.15 4.99
N SER A 250 -11.26 -3.40 4.78
CA SER A 250 -11.67 -3.92 3.49
C SER A 250 -12.79 -3.10 2.85
N ASP A 251 -12.68 -2.90 1.55
CA ASP A 251 -13.69 -2.30 0.68
C ASP A 251 -15.01 -3.10 0.62
N LYS A 252 -15.08 -4.32 1.20
CA LYS A 252 -16.34 -5.09 1.34
C LYS A 252 -17.38 -4.38 2.21
N SER A 253 -16.96 -3.61 3.21
CA SER A 253 -17.85 -2.83 4.09
C SER A 253 -18.15 -1.42 3.58
N MET A 254 -17.52 -0.99 2.48
CA MET A 254 -17.78 0.30 1.86
C MET A 254 -19.00 0.25 0.94
N ALA A 255 -19.88 1.25 1.05
CA ALA A 255 -21.05 1.39 0.19
C ALA A 255 -20.68 1.71 -1.27
N PHE A 256 -19.57 2.39 -1.52
CA PHE A 256 -19.14 2.86 -2.84
C PHE A 256 -17.75 2.35 -3.18
N SER A 257 -17.50 2.13 -4.47
CA SER A 257 -16.15 1.81 -4.94
C SER A 257 -15.33 3.08 -5.04
N ARG A 258 -14.13 3.09 -4.47
CA ARG A 258 -13.30 4.31 -4.39
C ARG A 258 -12.17 4.28 -5.41
N ASN A 259 -12.23 5.16 -6.40
CA ASN A 259 -11.22 5.27 -7.45
C ASN A 259 -10.18 6.33 -7.09
N LEU A 260 -8.91 6.06 -7.36
CA LEU A 260 -7.79 6.95 -7.12
C LEU A 260 -7.03 7.22 -8.42
N PHE A 261 -6.94 8.49 -8.76
CA PHE A 261 -6.24 9.03 -9.91
C PHE A 261 -5.07 9.88 -9.43
N GLY A 262 -3.98 9.89 -10.18
CA GLY A 262 -2.83 10.67 -9.77
C GLY A 262 -1.81 10.94 -10.85
N THR A 263 -1.11 12.06 -10.70
CA THR A 263 0.16 12.28 -11.38
C THR A 263 1.15 12.97 -10.46
N ARG A 264 2.42 12.58 -10.59
CA ARG A 264 3.55 13.26 -9.95
C ARG A 264 4.55 13.64 -11.03
N GLN A 265 5.06 14.86 -10.98
CA GLN A 265 6.07 15.38 -11.89
C GLN A 265 7.25 15.89 -11.06
N VAL A 266 8.43 15.31 -11.27
CA VAL A 266 9.66 15.68 -10.55
C VAL A 266 10.67 16.25 -11.54
N TYR A 267 10.96 17.54 -11.39
CA TYR A 267 12.06 18.20 -12.09
C TYR A 267 13.38 17.99 -11.35
N GLN A 268 14.28 17.23 -11.96
CA GLN A 268 15.61 16.90 -11.45
C GLN A 268 16.63 17.93 -11.98
N TYR A 269 17.01 18.90 -11.15
CA TYR A 269 18.05 19.87 -11.52
C TYR A 269 19.42 19.19 -11.55
N ASN A 270 19.75 18.44 -10.49
CA ASN A 270 20.93 17.59 -10.38
C ASN A 270 20.62 16.36 -9.49
N GLU A 271 21.60 15.52 -9.21
CA GLU A 271 21.43 14.30 -8.41
C GLU A 271 20.92 14.57 -6.98
N THR A 272 21.23 15.74 -6.42
CA THR A 272 20.89 16.12 -5.04
C THR A 272 19.71 17.09 -4.92
N SER A 273 19.33 17.75 -6.03
CA SER A 273 18.34 18.83 -6.04
C SER A 273 17.20 18.55 -7.01
N HIS A 274 15.98 18.56 -6.49
CA HIS A 274 14.76 18.33 -7.26
C HIS A 274 13.56 19.09 -6.73
N LEU A 275 12.59 19.31 -7.63
CA LEU A 275 11.27 19.85 -7.34
C LEU A 275 10.21 18.85 -7.75
N GLY A 276 9.33 18.46 -6.83
CA GLY A 276 8.16 17.64 -7.09
C GLY A 276 6.88 18.46 -7.08
N ILE A 277 5.93 18.05 -7.92
CA ILE A 277 4.53 18.46 -7.86
C ILE A 277 3.69 17.20 -7.97
N THR A 278 2.74 17.03 -7.06
CA THR A 278 1.80 15.92 -7.05
C THR A 278 0.37 16.44 -7.10
N TRP A 279 -0.46 15.80 -7.93
CA TRP A 279 -1.92 15.91 -7.87
C TRP A 279 -2.51 14.52 -7.73
N LEU A 280 -3.37 14.32 -6.73
CA LEU A 280 -4.16 13.10 -6.56
C LEU A 280 -5.63 13.45 -6.38
N GLN A 281 -6.49 12.57 -6.87
CA GLN A 281 -7.94 12.63 -6.68
C GLN A 281 -8.46 11.25 -6.32
N GLU A 282 -9.08 11.15 -5.15
CA GLU A 282 -9.80 9.98 -4.69
C GLU A 282 -11.31 10.26 -4.78
N VAL A 283 -12.09 9.39 -5.42
CA VAL A 283 -13.50 9.65 -5.72
C VAL A 283 -14.33 8.38 -5.68
N ASP A 284 -15.45 8.44 -4.95
CA ASP A 284 -16.40 7.36 -4.87
C ASP A 284 -17.26 7.25 -6.15
N SER A 285 -17.65 6.03 -6.49
CA SER A 285 -18.60 5.77 -7.56
C SER A 285 -19.94 6.49 -7.29
N SER A 286 -20.63 6.92 -8.35
CA SER A 286 -21.96 7.53 -8.20
C SER A 286 -23.02 6.52 -7.75
N THR A 287 -22.81 5.24 -8.03
CA THR A 287 -23.70 4.15 -7.66
C THR A 287 -23.08 3.31 -6.54
N PRO A 288 -23.85 2.91 -5.52
CA PRO A 288 -23.39 1.96 -4.51
C PRO A 288 -23.06 0.59 -5.12
N LYS A 289 -22.28 -0.20 -4.39
CA LYS A 289 -22.00 -1.59 -4.73
C LYS A 289 -23.24 -2.46 -4.58
N SER A 290 -23.42 -3.42 -5.48
CA SER A 290 -24.49 -4.40 -5.38
C SER A 290 -24.32 -5.26 -4.12
N GLY A 291 -25.33 -5.29 -3.26
CA GLY A 291 -25.31 -6.08 -2.01
C GLY A 291 -24.63 -5.40 -0.82
N ALA A 292 -24.14 -4.17 -0.97
CA ALA A 292 -23.81 -3.37 0.20
C ALA A 292 -25.11 -2.94 0.89
N ASP A 293 -25.25 -3.23 2.19
CA ASP A 293 -26.21 -2.55 3.07
C ASP A 293 -25.76 -1.10 3.21
N ALA A 294 -25.91 -0.34 2.13
CA ALA A 294 -25.83 1.10 2.20
C ALA A 294 -27.02 1.51 3.07
N SER A 295 -26.80 1.63 4.39
CA SER A 295 -27.66 2.46 5.21
C SER A 295 -27.84 3.77 4.43
N GLY A 296 -29.06 4.30 4.35
CA GLY A 296 -29.36 5.52 3.58
C GLY A 296 -28.60 6.79 4.03
N THR A 297 -27.56 6.61 4.85
CA THR A 297 -26.63 7.60 5.40
C THR A 297 -25.27 7.61 4.71
N ALA A 298 -24.91 6.60 3.90
CA ALA A 298 -23.62 6.61 3.20
C ALA A 298 -23.67 7.52 1.96
N THR A 299 -22.81 8.53 1.92
CA THR A 299 -22.71 9.50 0.82
C THR A 299 -21.40 9.32 0.05
N PRO A 300 -21.41 9.44 -1.29
CA PRO A 300 -20.18 9.29 -2.06
C PRO A 300 -19.28 10.52 -1.89
N MET A 301 -18.05 10.31 -1.46
CA MET A 301 -17.09 11.38 -1.20
C MET A 301 -16.14 11.63 -2.38
N GLN A 302 -15.48 12.78 -2.36
CA GLN A 302 -14.33 13.10 -3.22
C GLN A 302 -13.25 13.77 -2.38
N HIS A 303 -11.98 13.50 -2.67
CA HIS A 303 -10.83 14.08 -2.02
C HIS A 303 -9.76 14.43 -3.05
N ASP A 304 -9.49 15.72 -3.19
CA ASP A 304 -8.44 16.26 -4.05
C ASP A 304 -7.24 16.74 -3.21
N ILE A 305 -6.03 16.46 -3.68
CA ILE A 305 -4.81 17.02 -3.10
C ILE A 305 -3.89 17.57 -4.18
N ILE A 306 -3.31 18.72 -3.90
CA ILE A 306 -2.20 19.29 -4.66
C ILE A 306 -1.05 19.51 -3.67
N GLU A 307 0.11 18.99 -4.01
CA GLU A 307 1.30 18.98 -3.17
C GLU A 307 2.52 19.43 -4.00
N MET A 308 3.42 20.15 -3.36
CA MET A 308 4.69 20.59 -3.94
C MET A 308 5.81 20.38 -2.91
N ASP A 309 6.83 19.64 -3.32
CA ASP A 309 8.00 19.33 -2.51
C ASP A 309 9.29 19.75 -3.20
N THR A 310 10.32 19.93 -2.39
CA THR A 310 11.63 20.36 -2.85
C THR A 310 12.69 19.81 -1.92
N LYS A 311 13.78 19.31 -2.51
CA LYS A 311 15.05 19.08 -1.83
C LYS A 311 16.13 19.79 -2.61
N TRP A 312 16.92 20.64 -1.96
CA TRP A 312 17.91 21.47 -2.63
C TRP A 312 19.20 21.56 -1.83
N GLN A 313 20.32 21.30 -2.50
CA GLN A 313 21.64 21.64 -1.99
C GLN A 313 21.92 23.14 -2.26
N LEU A 314 21.94 23.97 -1.21
CA LEU A 314 22.18 25.42 -1.32
C LEU A 314 23.68 25.75 -1.39
N THR A 315 24.47 25.05 -0.59
CA THR A 315 25.96 25.08 -0.59
C THR A 315 26.46 23.67 -0.30
N PRO A 316 27.75 23.31 -0.47
CA PRO A 316 28.25 21.97 -0.15
C PRO A 316 27.98 21.50 1.29
N SER A 317 27.79 22.45 2.22
CA SER A 317 27.54 22.18 3.63
C SER A 317 26.10 22.46 4.06
N VAL A 318 25.23 22.96 3.19
CA VAL A 318 23.86 23.35 3.56
C VAL A 318 22.85 22.80 2.56
N SER A 319 21.90 22.01 3.06
CA SER A 319 20.76 21.49 2.31
C SER A 319 19.44 21.99 2.89
N MET A 320 18.44 22.13 2.02
CA MET A 320 17.08 22.52 2.36
C MET A 320 16.11 21.46 1.86
N ASN A 321 15.05 21.22 2.62
CA ASN A 321 13.88 20.49 2.16
C ASN A 321 12.61 21.26 2.52
N ALA A 322 11.61 21.27 1.66
CA ALA A 322 10.31 21.82 1.99
C ALA A 322 9.21 21.04 1.28
N GLU A 323 8.02 21.04 1.86
CA GLU A 323 6.83 20.42 1.30
C GLU A 323 5.62 21.26 1.72
N THR A 324 4.70 21.49 0.79
CA THR A 324 3.44 22.18 1.05
C THR A 324 2.31 21.49 0.31
N ALA A 325 1.17 21.33 0.98
CA ALA A 325 0.02 20.64 0.41
C ALA A 325 -1.29 21.37 0.74
N ILE A 326 -2.23 21.29 -0.20
CA ILE A 326 -3.60 21.73 -0.05
C ILE A 326 -4.50 20.54 -0.33
N SER A 327 -5.34 20.21 0.65
CA SER A 327 -6.31 19.13 0.57
C SER A 327 -7.72 19.70 0.55
N ARG A 328 -8.58 19.21 -0.34
CA ARG A 328 -10.02 19.50 -0.38
C ARG A 328 -10.80 18.19 -0.31
N VAL A 329 -11.56 18.00 0.75
CA VAL A 329 -12.46 16.84 0.93
C VAL A 329 -13.90 17.30 0.75
N ASP A 330 -14.61 16.70 -0.19
CA ASP A 330 -16.05 16.81 -0.35
C ASP A 330 -16.70 15.53 0.23
N PRO A 331 -17.35 15.60 1.41
CA PRO A 331 -17.95 14.43 2.05
C PRO A 331 -19.16 13.85 1.29
N ASN A 332 -19.76 14.62 0.38
CA ASN A 332 -20.93 14.21 -0.37
C ASN A 332 -20.97 14.94 -1.72
N ARG A 333 -20.30 14.40 -2.76
CA ARG A 333 -20.24 15.09 -4.06
C ARG A 333 -21.60 15.26 -4.75
N ASN A 334 -22.65 14.63 -4.22
CA ASN A 334 -24.00 14.67 -4.77
C ASN A 334 -24.89 15.75 -4.11
N SER A 335 -24.43 16.42 -3.04
CA SER A 335 -25.19 17.45 -2.32
C SER A 335 -24.25 18.52 -1.76
N GLU A 336 -24.74 19.76 -1.61
CA GLU A 336 -24.09 20.78 -0.77
C GLU A 336 -25.10 21.42 0.22
N GLU A 337 -26.27 20.78 0.41
CA GLU A 337 -27.42 21.37 1.10
C GLU A 337 -27.16 21.58 2.59
N THR A 338 -26.49 20.64 3.25
CA THR A 338 -26.19 20.72 4.68
C THR A 338 -24.75 21.15 4.95
N ALA A 339 -24.46 21.64 6.16
CA ALA A 339 -23.09 21.98 6.53
C ALA A 339 -22.14 20.77 6.57
N GLN A 340 -22.68 19.54 6.67
CA GLN A 340 -21.93 18.28 6.64
C GLN A 340 -21.56 17.86 5.20
N ASP A 341 -22.29 18.36 4.20
CA ASP A 341 -22.04 18.10 2.78
C ASP A 341 -21.01 19.07 2.16
N ARG A 342 -20.61 20.12 2.89
CA ARG A 342 -19.73 21.15 2.31
C ARG A 342 -18.26 20.72 2.30
N GLY A 343 -17.57 21.08 1.22
CA GLY A 343 -16.15 20.86 1.06
C GLY A 343 -15.28 21.45 2.20
N ILE A 344 -14.34 20.64 2.68
CA ILE A 344 -13.39 20.95 3.74
C ILE A 344 -12.00 21.14 3.12
N THR A 345 -11.46 22.35 3.22
CA THR A 345 -10.09 22.65 2.79
C THR A 345 -9.13 22.74 3.97
N GLY A 346 -7.97 22.12 3.85
CA GLY A 346 -6.89 22.22 4.82
C GLY A 346 -5.52 22.38 4.16
N HIS A 347 -4.56 22.84 4.95
CA HIS A 347 -3.20 23.10 4.50
C HIS A 347 -2.19 22.38 5.39
N ALA A 348 -1.10 21.91 4.79
CA ALA A 348 0.06 21.38 5.50
C ALA A 348 1.34 21.92 4.89
N THR A 349 2.33 22.23 5.73
CA THR A 349 3.65 22.63 5.28
C THR A 349 4.73 22.15 6.25
N ARG A 350 5.88 21.80 5.69
CA ARG A 350 7.12 21.56 6.43
C ARG A 350 8.29 22.22 5.70
N PHE A 351 9.27 22.60 6.50
CA PHE A 351 10.52 23.18 6.05
C PHE A 351 11.64 22.63 6.93
N GLY A 352 12.75 22.26 6.31
CA GLY A 352 13.95 21.77 6.97
C GLY A 352 15.18 22.43 6.36
N LEU A 353 16.12 22.80 7.21
CA LEU A 353 17.43 23.30 6.83
C LEU A 353 18.49 22.54 7.63
N THR A 354 19.39 21.87 6.93
CA THR A 354 20.47 21.08 7.53
C THR A 354 21.81 21.68 7.14
N GLY A 355 22.62 22.04 8.14
CA GLY A 355 23.99 22.48 7.99
C GLY A 355 24.95 21.40 8.49
N ARG A 356 25.84 20.90 7.61
CA ARG A 356 26.89 19.92 7.94
C ARG A 356 28.27 20.47 7.62
N THR A 357 29.08 20.55 8.66
CA THR A 357 30.52 20.86 8.58
C THR A 357 31.32 19.63 9.03
N LEU A 358 32.65 19.67 8.86
CA LEU A 358 33.53 18.58 9.33
C LEU A 358 33.45 18.29 10.83
N ARG A 359 32.91 19.22 11.64
CA ARG A 359 32.93 19.15 13.11
C ARG A 359 31.56 19.32 13.76
N SER A 360 30.52 19.64 13.00
CA SER A 360 29.20 19.96 13.55
C SER A 360 28.11 19.73 12.51
N GLU A 361 26.99 19.19 12.97
CA GLU A 361 25.72 19.12 12.25
C GLU A 361 24.68 19.96 13.01
N SER A 362 23.86 20.69 12.28
CA SER A 362 22.79 21.51 12.84
C SER A 362 21.56 21.41 11.95
N GLU A 363 20.40 21.27 12.58
CA GLU A 363 19.13 21.09 11.89
C GLU A 363 18.11 22.12 12.42
N LEU A 364 17.41 22.77 11.50
CA LEU A 364 16.27 23.63 11.79
C LEU A 364 15.05 23.06 11.06
N THR A 365 14.02 22.71 11.80
CA THR A 365 12.76 22.19 11.26
C THR A 365 11.58 23.05 11.66
N TYR A 366 10.70 23.34 10.71
CA TYR A 366 9.39 23.95 10.92
C TYR A 366 8.32 23.05 10.30
N ARG A 367 7.22 22.84 11.01
CA ARG A 367 6.10 22.01 10.54
C ARG A 367 4.78 22.58 11.03
N ARG A 368 3.79 22.63 10.14
CA ARG A 368 2.42 23.05 10.44
C ARG A 368 1.45 22.20 9.63
N ILE A 369 0.45 21.64 10.31
CA ILE A 369 -0.65 20.90 9.69
C ILE A 369 -1.92 21.46 10.31
N ASP A 370 -2.79 22.03 9.49
CA ASP A 370 -4.06 22.55 9.98
C ASP A 370 -5.01 21.37 10.29
N ASN A 371 -5.91 21.53 11.27
CA ASN A 371 -6.81 20.45 11.73
C ASN A 371 -7.77 19.90 10.66
N LYS A 372 -8.01 20.67 9.58
CA LYS A 372 -8.83 20.30 8.42
C LYS A 372 -8.05 19.55 7.35
N PHE A 373 -6.73 19.52 7.43
CA PHE A 373 -5.90 18.87 6.42
C PHE A 373 -6.06 17.34 6.51
N LYS A 374 -6.20 16.71 5.34
CA LYS A 374 -6.33 15.27 5.19
C LYS A 374 -5.39 14.81 4.08
N VAL A 375 -4.74 13.67 4.30
CA VAL A 375 -3.90 13.02 3.29
C VAL A 375 -4.78 12.04 2.51
N VAL A 376 -4.56 11.93 1.20
CA VAL A 376 -5.30 10.96 0.38
C VAL A 376 -5.07 9.55 0.90
N GLY A 377 -6.14 8.75 0.94
CA GLY A 377 -6.10 7.38 1.45
C GLY A 377 -6.34 7.25 2.95
N ARG A 378 -6.49 8.35 3.70
CA ARG A 378 -6.70 8.33 5.16
C ARG A 378 -8.03 9.01 5.55
N GLU A 379 -8.96 8.24 6.10
CA GLU A 379 -10.31 8.71 6.46
C GLU A 379 -10.30 9.59 7.74
N GLY A 380 -9.48 9.21 8.73
CA GLY A 380 -9.53 9.73 10.10
C GLY A 380 -8.22 10.28 10.64
N GLY A 381 -8.32 11.26 11.55
CA GLY A 381 -7.21 11.62 12.45
C GLY A 381 -6.87 10.43 13.36
N VAL A 382 -5.97 10.64 14.32
CA VAL A 382 -5.73 9.62 15.36
C VAL A 382 -7.05 9.36 16.11
N LEU A 383 -7.57 8.14 16.06
CA LEU A 383 -8.53 7.69 17.05
C LEU A 383 -7.77 7.14 18.25
N GLU A 384 -7.82 7.86 19.38
CA GLU A 384 -7.38 7.31 20.66
C GLU A 384 -8.49 6.41 21.18
N LEU A 385 -8.21 5.11 21.28
CA LEU A 385 -9.09 4.12 21.87
C LEU A 385 -8.54 3.80 23.27
N GLY A 386 -9.25 4.28 24.29
CA GLY A 386 -8.96 3.95 25.68
C GLY A 386 -9.29 2.49 26.00
N GLU A 387 -8.97 2.06 27.22
CA GLU A 387 -9.11 0.70 27.78
C GLU A 387 -10.52 0.08 27.63
N ARG A 388 -11.51 0.88 27.20
CA ARG A 388 -12.84 0.44 26.77
C ARG A 388 -13.23 1.20 25.51
N GLY A 389 -13.45 0.47 24.42
CA GLY A 389 -13.91 1.01 23.16
C GLY A 389 -15.22 1.81 23.30
N LEU A 390 -15.37 2.78 22.39
CA LEU A 390 -16.56 3.57 22.10
C LEU A 390 -17.13 4.39 23.28
N VAL A 391 -16.92 5.70 23.23
CA VAL A 391 -17.95 6.68 23.61
C VAL A 391 -18.25 7.53 22.39
#